data_AF-A0A1D6FC86-F1
#
_entry.id   AF-A0A1D6FC86-F1
#
_cell.length_a   1.000
_cell.length_b   1.000
_cell.length_c   1.000
_cell.angle_alpha   90.00
_cell.angle_beta   90.00
_cell.angle_gamma   90.00
#
_symmetry.space_group_name_H-M   'P 1'
#
loop_
_entity.id
_entity.type
_entity.pdbx_description
1 polymer ?
#
loop_
_entity_poly.entity_id
_entity_poly.type
_entity_poly.pdbx_seq_one_letter_code
_entity_poly.pdbx_strand_id
1 'polypeptide(L)'
;MVDKLDQGLVPAELGPLDYKGLYNAVSKALFRAHVEGQLKREIMAEPDRFVEPDPELPLALLDQKEAGKKLLLITNSDFHYTNKMMNHAFNRFLPNDVGWRDLFEMVIVSARKPEFFQLSHPLYEVVTDDGLMRPCFKVNSGGLYSGGSAQMVEKSLDIHGDEILYVGDHIYTDVSQSKVHLRWRTALICRELEDEFNALVKSHDQKEKLVTLIQQKEIVGDLFNQLRLALQRRSNSRPDACCNLYG
;
A
#
# COMPACT_ATOMS: atom_id res chain seq x y z
N MET A 1 -16.64 0.38 -16.85
CA MET A 1 -17.89 -0.26 -16.35
C MET A 1 -18.99 0.77 -16.14
N VAL A 2 -18.69 1.91 -15.52
CA VAL A 2 -19.62 3.07 -15.42
C VAL A 2 -20.10 3.50 -16.82
N ASP A 3 -19.20 3.71 -17.78
CA ASP A 3 -19.60 4.07 -19.16
C ASP A 3 -20.56 3.05 -19.80
N LYS A 4 -20.38 1.77 -19.48
CA LYS A 4 -21.28 0.70 -19.96
C LYS A 4 -22.63 0.76 -19.27
N LEU A 5 -22.69 1.11 -17.99
CA LEU A 5 -23.94 1.29 -17.26
C LEU A 5 -24.71 2.48 -17.84
N ASP A 6 -24.03 3.60 -18.09
CA ASP A 6 -24.62 4.81 -18.65
C ASP A 6 -25.14 4.61 -20.07
N GLN A 7 -24.50 3.72 -20.82
CA GLN A 7 -24.93 3.28 -22.15
C GLN A 7 -26.02 2.18 -22.10
N GLY A 8 -26.44 1.73 -20.92
CA GLY A 8 -27.44 0.66 -20.77
C GLY A 8 -26.95 -0.74 -21.19
N LEU A 9 -25.63 -0.94 -21.27
CA LEU A 9 -24.98 -2.18 -21.71
C LEU A 9 -24.66 -3.15 -20.57
N VAL A 10 -25.02 -2.82 -19.32
CA VAL A 10 -24.81 -3.70 -18.17
C VAL A 10 -26.04 -4.60 -17.99
N PRO A 11 -25.87 -5.94 -18.05
CA PRO A 11 -26.96 -6.88 -17.82
C PRO A 11 -27.65 -6.65 -16.46
N ALA A 12 -28.99 -6.67 -16.46
CA ALA A 12 -29.81 -6.52 -15.24
C ALA A 12 -29.55 -7.62 -14.19
N GLU A 13 -28.92 -8.73 -14.59
CA GLU A 13 -28.54 -9.86 -13.73
C GLU A 13 -27.41 -9.54 -12.75
N LEU A 14 -26.63 -8.46 -12.99
CA LEU A 14 -25.51 -8.07 -12.14
C LEU A 14 -25.92 -7.29 -10.87
N GLY A 15 -27.20 -6.94 -10.73
CA GLY A 15 -27.74 -6.21 -9.58
C GLY A 15 -28.51 -4.95 -9.98
N PRO A 16 -28.87 -4.09 -9.01
CA PRO A 16 -29.55 -2.84 -9.32
C PRO A 16 -28.72 -2.01 -10.31
N LEU A 17 -29.40 -1.46 -11.33
CA LEU A 17 -28.81 -0.64 -12.39
C LEU A 17 -28.49 0.78 -11.89
N ASP A 18 -27.77 0.86 -10.78
CA ASP A 18 -27.24 2.09 -10.22
C ASP A 18 -25.74 1.92 -9.91
N TYR A 19 -25.04 3.04 -9.70
CA TYR A 19 -23.60 3.00 -9.42
C TYR A 19 -23.26 2.21 -8.15
N LYS A 20 -24.18 2.19 -7.17
CA LYS A 20 -24.01 1.44 -5.92
C LYS A 20 -24.10 -0.07 -6.16
N GLY A 21 -25.06 -0.52 -6.95
CA GLY A 21 -25.21 -1.90 -7.38
C GLY A 21 -24.01 -2.36 -8.18
N LEU A 22 -23.54 -1.54 -9.13
CA LEU A 22 -22.33 -1.82 -9.91
C LEU A 22 -21.08 -1.95 -9.01
N TYR A 23 -20.89 -1.03 -8.06
CA TYR A 23 -19.80 -1.10 -7.10
C TYR A 23 -19.83 -2.42 -6.30
N ASN A 24 -21.00 -2.79 -5.76
CA ASN A 24 -21.17 -4.01 -5.00
C ASN A 24 -20.90 -5.27 -5.84
N ALA A 25 -21.35 -5.27 -7.10
CA ALA A 25 -21.12 -6.38 -8.02
C ALA A 25 -19.64 -6.57 -8.33
N VAL A 26 -18.92 -5.48 -8.65
CA VAL A 26 -17.47 -5.51 -8.91
C VAL A 26 -16.70 -5.93 -7.65
N SER A 27 -17.05 -5.37 -6.49
CA SER A 27 -16.41 -5.70 -5.21
C SER A 27 -16.58 -7.17 -4.86
N LYS A 28 -17.79 -7.71 -5.06
CA LYS A 28 -18.10 -9.12 -4.84
C LYS A 28 -17.36 -10.04 -5.81
N ALA A 29 -17.28 -9.66 -7.09
CA ALA A 29 -16.53 -10.41 -8.10
C ALA A 29 -15.03 -10.45 -7.78
N LEU A 30 -14.45 -9.31 -7.39
CA LEU A 30 -13.05 -9.22 -6.99
C LEU A 30 -12.77 -10.08 -5.75
N PHE A 31 -13.64 -10.02 -4.74
CA PHE A 31 -13.53 -10.84 -3.54
C PHE A 31 -13.63 -12.34 -3.87
N ARG A 32 -14.60 -12.74 -4.71
CA ARG A 32 -14.75 -14.13 -5.15
C ARG A 32 -13.52 -14.63 -5.90
N ALA A 33 -12.97 -13.86 -6.84
CA ALA A 33 -11.77 -14.26 -7.57
C ALA A 33 -10.57 -14.54 -6.63
N HIS A 34 -10.44 -13.76 -5.57
CA HIS A 34 -9.40 -13.94 -4.54
C HIS A 34 -9.69 -15.11 -3.59
N VAL A 35 -10.93 -15.25 -3.10
CA VAL A 35 -11.32 -16.27 -2.11
C VAL A 35 -11.49 -17.66 -2.75
N GLU A 36 -12.02 -17.74 -3.96
CA GLU A 36 -12.16 -19.00 -4.71
C GLU A 36 -10.80 -19.50 -5.25
N GLY A 37 -9.72 -18.75 -4.99
CA GLY A 37 -8.36 -19.13 -5.32
C GLY A 37 -8.09 -19.31 -6.81
N GLN A 38 -9.00 -18.87 -7.69
CA GLN A 38 -8.84 -18.98 -9.15
C GLN A 38 -7.61 -18.20 -9.60
N LEU A 39 -7.50 -16.93 -9.18
CA LEU A 39 -6.36 -16.08 -9.47
C LEU A 39 -5.04 -16.69 -8.96
N LYS A 40 -5.02 -17.15 -7.71
CA LYS A 40 -3.84 -17.80 -7.12
C LYS A 40 -3.44 -19.06 -7.89
N ARG A 41 -4.40 -19.87 -8.35
CA ARG A 41 -4.14 -21.08 -9.12
C ARG A 41 -3.51 -20.78 -10.48
N GLU A 42 -4.03 -19.78 -11.19
CA GLU A 42 -3.47 -19.34 -12.47
C GLU A 42 -2.03 -18.83 -12.30
N ILE A 43 -1.79 -17.98 -11.30
CA ILE A 43 -0.44 -17.49 -11.00
C ILE A 43 0.51 -18.63 -10.64
N MET A 44 0.08 -19.58 -9.81
CA MET A 44 0.92 -20.74 -9.45
C MET A 44 1.17 -21.70 -10.62
N ALA A 45 0.30 -21.73 -11.62
CA ALA A 45 0.45 -22.56 -12.81
C ALA A 45 1.50 -21.99 -13.77
N GLU A 46 1.55 -20.66 -13.93
CA GLU A 46 2.49 -19.96 -14.80
C GLU A 46 3.19 -18.78 -14.10
N PRO A 47 4.03 -19.01 -13.07
CA PRO A 47 4.57 -17.92 -12.26
C PRO A 47 5.44 -16.92 -13.04
N ASP A 48 6.21 -17.38 -14.03
CA ASP A 48 7.09 -16.51 -14.84
C ASP A 48 6.33 -15.43 -15.63
N ARG A 49 5.03 -15.61 -15.85
CA ARG A 49 4.18 -14.60 -16.52
C ARG A 49 3.78 -13.45 -15.59
N PHE A 50 3.74 -13.70 -14.28
CA PHE A 50 3.18 -12.77 -13.29
C PHE A 50 4.23 -12.27 -12.29
N VAL A 51 5.35 -12.96 -12.15
CA VAL A 51 6.45 -12.59 -11.26
C VAL A 51 7.65 -12.17 -12.07
N GLU A 52 8.03 -10.92 -11.89
CA GLU A 52 9.30 -10.40 -12.39
C GLU A 52 10.42 -10.87 -11.45
N PRO A 53 11.40 -11.65 -11.93
CA PRO A 53 12.48 -12.13 -11.09
C PRO A 53 13.46 -11.00 -10.76
N ASP A 54 13.82 -10.91 -9.48
CA ASP A 54 14.88 -10.03 -8.98
C ASP A 54 15.97 -10.91 -8.34
N PRO A 55 17.12 -11.11 -9.01
CA PRO A 55 18.22 -11.90 -8.48
C PRO A 55 18.90 -11.29 -7.24
N GLU A 56 18.80 -9.97 -7.05
CA GLU A 56 19.48 -9.27 -5.96
C GLU A 56 18.67 -9.33 -4.66
N LEU A 57 17.33 -9.38 -4.74
CA LEU A 57 16.46 -9.42 -3.56
C LEU A 57 16.78 -10.58 -2.58
N PRO A 58 16.91 -11.85 -3.02
CA PRO A 58 17.24 -12.95 -2.10
C PRO A 58 18.60 -12.77 -1.44
N LEU A 59 19.59 -12.24 -2.19
CA LEU A 59 20.93 -11.98 -1.70
C LEU A 59 20.94 -10.84 -0.68
N ALA A 60 20.21 -9.76 -0.95
CA ALA A 60 20.08 -8.64 -0.01
C ALA A 60 19.44 -9.07 1.32
N LEU A 61 18.45 -9.96 1.30
CA LEU A 61 17.89 -10.53 2.54
C LEU A 61 18.88 -11.46 3.25
N LEU A 62 19.64 -12.26 2.50
CA LEU A 62 20.70 -13.08 3.07
C LEU A 62 21.74 -12.22 3.79
N ASP A 63 22.21 -11.13 3.16
CA ASP A 63 23.13 -10.18 3.76
C ASP A 63 22.59 -9.58 5.07
N GLN A 64 21.29 -9.23 5.12
CA GLN A 64 20.67 -8.74 6.35
C GLN A 64 20.68 -9.80 7.46
N LYS A 65 20.37 -11.06 7.11
CA LYS A 65 20.42 -12.17 8.06
C LYS A 65 21.84 -12.40 8.58
N GLU A 66 22.84 -12.42 7.69
CA GLU A 66 24.26 -12.59 8.06
C GLU A 66 24.80 -11.42 8.89
N ALA A 67 24.27 -10.21 8.68
CA ALA A 67 24.50 -9.04 9.55
C ALA A 67 23.80 -9.14 10.93
N GLY A 68 23.16 -10.26 11.25
CA GLY A 68 22.52 -10.52 12.54
C GLY A 68 21.10 -9.97 12.67
N LYS A 69 20.45 -9.56 11.57
CA LYS A 69 19.04 -9.15 11.61
C LYS A 69 18.12 -10.37 11.65
N LYS A 70 17.06 -10.28 12.45
CA LYS A 70 15.98 -11.26 12.46
C LYS A 70 14.94 -10.85 11.42
N LEU A 71 14.81 -11.64 10.35
CA LEU A 71 13.85 -11.38 9.29
C LEU A 71 12.54 -12.15 9.52
N LEU A 72 11.42 -11.49 9.29
CA LEU A 72 10.09 -12.10 9.40
C LEU A 72 9.32 -11.91 8.09
N LEU A 73 8.59 -12.94 7.66
CA LEU A 73 7.63 -12.83 6.56
C LEU A 73 6.21 -12.89 7.12
N ILE A 74 5.42 -11.84 6.90
CA ILE A 74 4.02 -11.74 7.36
C ILE A 74 3.13 -11.49 6.14
N THR A 75 2.35 -12.48 5.75
CA THR A 75 1.55 -12.47 4.51
C THR A 75 0.10 -12.87 4.74
N ASN A 76 -0.80 -12.27 3.97
CA ASN A 76 -2.22 -12.67 3.95
C ASN A 76 -2.46 -13.94 3.12
N SER A 77 -1.48 -14.38 2.33
CA SER A 77 -1.55 -15.61 1.55
C SER A 77 -1.43 -16.84 2.44
N ASP A 78 -2.04 -17.96 2.01
CA ASP A 78 -1.90 -19.26 2.63
C ASP A 78 -0.49 -19.86 2.40
N PHE A 79 -0.19 -20.95 3.10
CA PHE A 79 1.11 -21.60 3.03
C PHE A 79 1.43 -22.16 1.65
N HIS A 80 0.49 -22.84 0.98
CA HIS A 80 0.77 -23.47 -0.31
C HIS A 80 1.15 -22.45 -1.38
N TYR A 81 0.38 -21.37 -1.47
CA TYR A 81 0.70 -20.27 -2.38
C TYR A 81 2.04 -19.64 -2.03
N THR A 82 2.25 -19.29 -0.77
CA THR A 82 3.50 -18.65 -0.32
C THR A 82 4.70 -19.54 -0.61
N ASN A 83 4.63 -20.83 -0.28
CA ASN A 83 5.71 -21.78 -0.52
C ASN A 83 6.02 -21.90 -2.03
N LYS A 84 5.01 -22.06 -2.88
CA LYS A 84 5.20 -22.13 -4.34
C LYS A 84 5.89 -20.87 -4.88
N MET A 85 5.38 -19.69 -4.53
CA MET A 85 5.88 -18.42 -5.04
C MET A 85 7.28 -18.12 -4.52
N MET A 86 7.56 -18.37 -3.23
CA MET A 86 8.88 -18.14 -2.65
C MET A 86 9.93 -19.11 -3.20
N ASN A 87 9.60 -20.40 -3.38
CA ASN A 87 10.51 -21.34 -4.06
C ASN A 87 10.84 -20.86 -5.48
N HIS A 88 9.85 -20.36 -6.21
CA HIS A 88 10.05 -19.84 -7.56
C HIS A 88 10.90 -18.55 -7.57
N ALA A 89 10.60 -17.58 -6.71
CA ALA A 89 11.22 -16.26 -6.74
C ALA A 89 12.59 -16.21 -6.03
N PHE A 90 12.84 -17.05 -5.02
CA PHE A 90 14.04 -16.95 -4.17
C PHE A 90 15.06 -18.06 -4.41
N ASN A 91 14.65 -19.33 -4.32
CA ASN A 91 15.62 -20.43 -4.21
C ASN A 91 16.60 -20.51 -5.37
N ARG A 92 16.19 -20.13 -6.59
CA ARG A 92 17.09 -20.18 -7.77
C ARG A 92 18.26 -19.19 -7.69
N PHE A 93 18.20 -18.22 -6.79
CA PHE A 93 19.22 -17.17 -6.60
C PHE A 93 19.96 -17.29 -5.27
N LEU A 94 19.58 -18.24 -4.41
CA LEU A 94 20.26 -18.48 -3.13
C LEU A 94 21.42 -19.48 -3.28
N PRO A 95 22.56 -19.26 -2.57
CA PRO A 95 23.70 -20.16 -2.63
C PRO A 95 23.52 -21.41 -1.74
N ASN A 96 24.37 -22.44 -1.97
CA ASN A 96 24.65 -23.54 -1.03
C ASN A 96 23.43 -24.24 -0.41
N ASP A 97 22.46 -24.64 -1.24
CA ASP A 97 21.22 -25.32 -0.83
C ASP A 97 20.37 -24.56 0.20
N VAL A 98 20.62 -23.27 0.41
CA VAL A 98 19.81 -22.41 1.28
C VAL A 98 18.44 -22.20 0.65
N GLY A 99 17.39 -22.61 1.37
CA GLY A 99 16.02 -22.37 0.96
C GLY A 99 15.55 -20.98 1.39
N TRP A 100 14.52 -20.46 0.72
CA TRP A 100 13.87 -19.22 1.13
C TRP A 100 13.43 -19.25 2.61
N ARG A 101 13.06 -20.44 3.09
CA ARG A 101 12.62 -20.70 4.46
C ARG A 101 13.67 -20.31 5.49
N ASP A 102 14.93 -20.55 5.17
CA ASP A 102 16.07 -20.30 6.04
C ASP A 102 16.35 -18.81 6.21
N LEU A 103 15.94 -17.96 5.27
CA LEU A 103 16.15 -16.51 5.36
C LEU A 103 15.39 -15.88 6.55
N PHE A 104 14.27 -16.49 6.96
CA PHE A 104 13.36 -15.91 7.93
C PHE A 104 13.40 -16.65 9.26
N GLU A 105 13.57 -15.88 10.34
CA GLU A 105 13.44 -16.31 11.73
C GLU A 105 12.03 -16.81 12.03
N MET A 106 11.03 -16.28 11.34
CA MET A 106 9.63 -16.64 11.55
C MET A 106 8.80 -16.27 10.33
N VAL A 107 7.81 -17.11 10.01
CA VAL A 107 6.86 -16.81 8.95
C VAL A 107 5.45 -17.05 9.38
N ILE A 108 4.62 -16.05 9.04
CA ILE A 108 3.23 -15.98 9.39
C ILE A 108 2.45 -15.85 8.09
N VAL A 109 1.77 -16.93 7.72
CA VAL A 109 0.83 -16.98 6.61
C VAL A 109 -0.59 -16.69 7.10
N SER A 110 -1.51 -16.39 6.19
CA SER A 110 -2.91 -16.09 6.52
C SER A 110 -3.07 -15.04 7.64
N ALA A 111 -2.20 -14.02 7.67
CA ALA A 111 -2.11 -13.06 8.77
C ALA A 111 -3.37 -12.19 8.96
N ARG A 112 -4.21 -12.03 7.91
CA ARG A 112 -5.42 -11.20 7.90
C ARG A 112 -5.15 -9.73 8.24
N LYS A 113 -4.05 -9.17 7.73
CA LYS A 113 -3.79 -7.72 7.78
C LYS A 113 -4.99 -6.96 7.17
N PRO A 114 -5.47 -5.88 7.80
CA PRO A 114 -4.86 -5.16 8.92
C PRO A 114 -5.12 -5.73 10.33
N GLU A 115 -6.05 -6.69 10.47
CA GLU A 115 -6.50 -7.22 11.77
C GLU A 115 -5.33 -7.80 12.59
N PHE A 116 -4.32 -8.35 11.91
CA PHE A 116 -3.06 -8.79 12.53
C PHE A 116 -2.43 -7.79 13.51
N PHE A 117 -2.53 -6.50 13.22
CA PHE A 117 -1.94 -5.43 14.04
C PHE A 117 -2.88 -4.91 15.13
N GLN A 118 -4.17 -5.23 15.05
CA GLN A 118 -5.23 -4.64 15.89
C GLN A 118 -5.82 -5.64 16.87
N LEU A 119 -6.01 -6.88 16.43
CA LEU A 119 -6.76 -7.91 17.12
C LEU A 119 -5.86 -9.07 17.52
N SER A 120 -6.27 -9.78 18.57
CA SER A 120 -5.64 -11.03 18.97
C SER A 120 -6.38 -12.20 18.33
N HIS A 121 -5.76 -12.83 17.33
CA HIS A 121 -6.27 -14.04 16.71
C HIS A 121 -5.51 -15.28 17.21
N PRO A 122 -6.15 -16.47 17.21
CA PRO A 122 -5.45 -17.72 17.47
C PRO A 122 -4.29 -17.93 16.49
N LEU A 123 -3.22 -18.52 17.01
CA LEU A 123 -2.05 -18.90 16.24
C LEU A 123 -2.04 -20.42 16.04
N TYR A 124 -1.70 -20.84 14.82
CA TYR A 124 -1.50 -22.24 14.50
C TYR A 124 -0.11 -22.43 13.94
N GLU A 125 0.58 -23.49 14.33
CA GLU A 125 1.84 -23.91 13.73
C GLU A 125 1.54 -24.85 12.57
N VAL A 126 2.13 -24.58 11.41
CA VAL A 126 2.07 -25.47 10.25
C VAL A 126 3.18 -26.50 10.41
N VAL A 127 2.81 -27.76 10.61
CA VAL A 127 3.75 -28.83 11.01
C VAL A 127 4.17 -29.74 9.87
N THR A 128 3.54 -29.61 8.71
CA THR A 128 3.78 -30.49 7.56
C THR A 128 3.72 -29.70 6.26
N ASP A 129 4.37 -30.25 5.23
CA ASP A 129 4.40 -29.65 3.89
C ASP A 129 3.04 -29.66 3.17
N ASP A 130 2.13 -30.54 3.59
CA ASP A 130 0.73 -30.56 3.14
C ASP A 130 -0.17 -29.57 3.90
N GLY A 131 0.40 -28.78 4.82
CA GLY A 131 -0.30 -27.66 5.47
C GLY A 131 -1.10 -28.04 6.72
N LEU A 132 -0.85 -29.20 7.32
CA LEU A 132 -1.50 -29.60 8.57
C LEU A 132 -1.09 -28.64 9.69
N MET A 133 -2.09 -28.22 10.45
CA MET A 133 -1.94 -27.19 11.48
C MET A 133 -2.26 -27.74 12.86
N ARG A 134 -1.47 -27.33 13.86
CA ARG A 134 -1.79 -27.56 15.28
C ARG A 134 -1.92 -26.23 16.02
N PRO A 135 -2.83 -26.11 17.00
CA PRO A 135 -2.90 -24.92 17.85
C PRO A 135 -1.55 -24.66 18.53
N CYS A 136 -1.13 -23.41 18.54
CA CYS A 136 0.13 -23.00 19.14
C CYS A 136 -0.05 -21.72 19.96
N PHE A 137 0.61 -21.64 21.11
CA PHE A 137 0.47 -20.50 22.03
C PHE A 137 1.73 -19.66 22.15
N LYS A 138 2.84 -20.11 21.54
CA LYS A 138 4.13 -19.44 21.56
C LYS A 138 4.79 -19.57 20.21
N VAL A 139 5.41 -18.49 19.75
CA VAL A 139 6.13 -18.49 18.50
C VAL A 139 7.60 -18.84 18.77
N ASN A 140 8.16 -19.77 18.01
CA ASN A 140 9.54 -20.22 18.12
C ASN A 140 10.35 -19.73 16.91
N SER A 141 11.64 -19.58 17.11
CA SER A 141 12.63 -19.36 16.05
C SER A 141 12.56 -20.46 14.98
N GLY A 142 12.65 -20.08 13.71
CA GLY A 142 12.54 -20.93 12.53
C GLY A 142 11.13 -21.42 12.22
N GLY A 143 10.13 -21.04 13.01
CA GLY A 143 8.78 -21.59 12.90
C GLY A 143 7.94 -21.01 11.76
N LEU A 144 6.99 -21.84 11.29
CA LEU A 144 5.98 -21.48 10.30
C LEU A 144 4.60 -21.51 10.95
N TYR A 145 3.87 -20.40 10.82
CA TYR A 145 2.62 -20.17 11.52
C TYR A 145 1.54 -19.63 10.60
N SER A 146 0.28 -19.83 11.00
CA SER A 146 -0.90 -19.32 10.34
C SER A 146 -1.73 -18.50 11.33
N GLY A 147 -2.11 -17.27 10.94
CA GLY A 147 -2.88 -16.35 11.77
C GLY A 147 -2.04 -15.61 12.81
N GLY A 148 -2.47 -15.62 14.07
CA GLY A 148 -1.80 -14.89 15.16
C GLY A 148 -1.97 -13.37 15.11
N SER A 149 -1.15 -12.67 15.89
CA SER A 149 -1.14 -11.21 15.96
C SER A 149 0.27 -10.66 16.18
N ALA A 150 0.48 -9.39 15.83
CA ALA A 150 1.76 -8.72 16.00
C ALA A 150 2.20 -8.66 17.48
N GLN A 151 1.26 -8.53 18.42
CA GLN A 151 1.55 -8.56 19.85
C GLN A 151 2.12 -9.92 20.30
N MET A 152 1.73 -11.02 19.65
CA MET A 152 2.31 -12.34 19.94
C MET A 152 3.74 -12.43 19.43
N VAL A 153 4.04 -11.79 18.29
CA VAL A 153 5.40 -11.73 17.73
C VAL A 153 6.32 -10.95 18.66
N GLU A 154 5.93 -9.75 19.08
CA GLU A 154 6.71 -8.92 20.04
C GLU A 154 7.02 -9.71 21.32
N LYS A 155 6.00 -10.32 21.94
CA LYS A 155 6.15 -11.10 23.17
C LYS A 155 7.01 -12.34 23.01
N SER A 156 6.98 -12.98 21.84
CA SER A 156 7.72 -14.22 21.61
C SER A 156 9.19 -13.96 21.30
N LEU A 157 9.48 -12.83 20.63
CA LEU A 157 10.84 -12.43 20.31
C LEU A 157 11.49 -11.56 21.39
N ASP A 158 10.73 -11.16 22.41
CA ASP A 158 11.13 -10.24 23.48
C ASP A 158 11.71 -8.93 22.94
N ILE A 159 11.00 -8.34 21.99
CA ILE A 159 11.38 -7.09 21.32
C ILE A 159 10.25 -6.07 21.43
N HIS A 160 10.63 -4.80 21.53
CA HIS A 160 9.70 -3.69 21.53
C HIS A 160 9.40 -3.22 20.11
N GLY A 161 8.22 -2.62 19.92
CA GLY A 161 7.76 -2.22 18.60
C GLY A 161 8.68 -1.24 17.88
N ASP A 162 9.35 -0.33 18.58
CA ASP A 162 10.31 0.61 18.00
C ASP A 162 11.61 -0.05 17.50
N GLU A 163 11.88 -1.29 17.92
CA GLU A 163 12.97 -2.10 17.41
C GLU A 163 12.60 -2.78 16.08
N ILE A 164 11.31 -2.89 15.76
CA ILE A 164 10.80 -3.55 14.55
C ILE A 164 10.66 -2.53 13.41
N LEU A 165 11.14 -2.92 12.22
CA LEU A 165 10.86 -2.25 10.96
C LEU A 165 9.97 -3.17 10.11
N TYR A 166 8.78 -2.70 9.80
CA TYR A 166 7.86 -3.39 8.91
C TYR A 166 7.87 -2.75 7.52
N VAL A 167 8.05 -3.59 6.51
CA VAL A 167 8.12 -3.17 5.11
C VAL A 167 6.92 -3.79 4.38
N GLY A 168 6.10 -2.95 3.75
CA GLY A 168 4.91 -3.39 3.02
C GLY A 168 4.63 -2.49 1.83
N ASP A 169 3.68 -2.89 0.99
CA ASP A 169 3.29 -2.21 -0.25
C ASP A 169 1.92 -1.52 -0.13
N HIS A 170 1.13 -1.86 0.90
CA HIS A 170 -0.23 -1.34 1.07
C HIS A 170 -0.33 -0.32 2.22
N ILE A 171 -0.39 0.99 1.90
CA ILE A 171 -0.50 2.09 2.89
C ILE A 171 -1.52 1.82 4.00
N TYR A 172 -2.72 1.39 3.63
CA TYR A 172 -3.83 1.25 4.58
C TYR A 172 -3.66 0.03 5.49
N THR A 173 -3.34 -1.14 4.92
CA THR A 173 -3.27 -2.38 5.68
C THR A 173 -1.94 -2.56 6.41
N ASP A 174 -0.87 -1.93 5.92
CA ASP A 174 0.50 -2.16 6.38
C ASP A 174 1.07 -1.01 7.23
N VAL A 175 0.86 0.25 6.83
CA VAL A 175 1.60 1.40 7.40
C VAL A 175 0.80 2.16 8.45
N SER A 176 -0.49 2.40 8.20
CA SER A 176 -1.31 3.20 9.11
C SER A 176 -1.56 2.51 10.46
N GLN A 177 -1.72 1.18 10.47
CA GLN A 177 -2.17 0.43 11.64
C GLN A 177 -1.03 -0.02 12.55
N SER A 178 0.11 -0.41 11.97
CA SER A 178 1.31 -0.81 12.71
C SER A 178 1.91 0.35 13.52
N LYS A 179 1.89 1.56 12.97
CA LYS A 179 2.34 2.78 13.66
C LYS A 179 1.41 3.21 14.81
N VAL A 180 0.10 3.14 14.60
CA VAL A 180 -0.90 3.60 15.58
C VAL A 180 -1.00 2.66 16.79
N HIS A 181 -0.94 1.34 16.56
CA HIS A 181 -1.21 0.36 17.61
C HIS A 181 0.04 -0.20 18.27
N LEU A 182 1.18 -0.25 17.57
CA LEU A 182 2.34 -1.04 18.01
C LEU A 182 3.66 -0.27 17.96
N ARG A 183 3.67 0.98 17.47
CA ARG A 183 4.89 1.80 17.32
C ARG A 183 5.96 1.19 16.43
N TRP A 184 5.61 0.23 15.59
CA TRP A 184 6.52 -0.32 14.59
C TRP A 184 6.98 0.79 13.66
N ARG A 185 8.28 0.82 13.38
CA ARG A 185 8.80 1.63 12.27
C ARG A 185 8.27 1.04 10.98
N THR A 186 7.94 1.89 10.03
CA THR A 186 7.30 1.47 8.78
C THR A 186 8.09 2.01 7.59
N ALA A 187 8.30 1.16 6.60
CA ALA A 187 8.74 1.52 5.27
C ALA A 187 7.69 1.06 4.26
N LEU A 188 7.47 1.86 3.23
CA LEU A 188 6.49 1.60 2.18
C LEU A 188 7.20 1.39 0.86
N ILE A 189 6.88 0.30 0.18
CA ILE A 189 7.30 0.02 -1.19
C ILE A 189 6.23 0.59 -2.12
N CYS A 190 6.58 1.62 -2.91
CA CYS A 190 5.70 2.21 -3.93
C CYS A 190 6.32 2.00 -5.31
N ARG A 191 5.79 1.06 -6.11
CA ARG A 191 6.32 0.79 -7.45
C ARG A 191 6.01 1.95 -8.41
N GLU A 192 4.83 2.54 -8.27
CA GLU A 192 4.31 3.62 -9.11
C GLU A 192 5.17 4.89 -9.00
N LEU A 193 5.94 5.03 -7.92
CA LEU A 193 6.81 6.19 -7.70
C LEU A 193 7.91 6.29 -8.77
N GLU A 194 8.36 5.17 -9.33
CA GLU A 194 9.37 5.17 -10.40
C GLU A 194 8.82 5.81 -11.68
N ASP A 195 7.59 5.44 -12.07
CA ASP A 195 6.90 6.04 -13.20
C ASP A 195 6.61 7.53 -12.97
N GLU A 196 6.19 7.90 -11.77
CA GLU A 196 5.99 9.30 -11.39
C GLU A 196 7.29 10.10 -11.45
N PHE A 197 8.39 9.56 -10.94
CA PHE A 197 9.70 10.20 -10.99
C PHE A 197 10.15 10.40 -12.44
N ASN A 198 10.03 9.37 -13.28
CA ASN A 198 10.37 9.46 -14.70
C ASN A 198 9.51 10.50 -15.43
N ALA A 199 8.22 10.59 -15.12
CA ALA A 199 7.31 11.60 -15.66
C ALA A 199 7.69 13.02 -15.18
N LEU A 200 8.09 13.17 -13.91
CA LEU A 200 8.57 14.44 -13.35
C LEU A 200 9.84 14.92 -14.05
N VAL A 201 10.80 14.03 -14.29
CA VAL A 201 12.03 14.36 -15.01
C VAL A 201 11.71 14.79 -16.45
N LYS A 202 10.85 14.06 -17.16
CA LYS A 202 10.45 14.39 -18.54
C LYS A 202 9.68 15.71 -18.66
N SER A 203 8.92 16.08 -17.63
CA SER A 203 8.07 17.28 -17.62
C SER A 203 8.75 18.54 -17.05
N HIS A 204 10.06 18.46 -16.74
CA HIS A 204 10.81 19.53 -16.07
C HIS A 204 10.64 20.90 -16.74
N ASP A 205 10.90 21.01 -18.05
CA ASP A 205 10.83 22.29 -18.76
C ASP A 205 9.40 22.87 -18.82
N GLN A 206 8.40 21.99 -18.89
CA GLN A 206 6.99 22.42 -18.86
C GLN A 206 6.63 22.95 -17.46
N LYS A 207 7.15 22.33 -16.41
CA LYS A 207 6.97 22.76 -15.03
C LYS A 207 7.64 24.11 -14.78
N GLU A 208 8.85 24.34 -15.27
CA GLU A 208 9.51 25.65 -15.16
C GLU A 208 8.68 26.75 -15.85
N LYS A 209 8.21 26.50 -17.08
CA LYS A 209 7.33 27.42 -17.80
C LYS A 209 6.05 27.70 -17.02
N LEU A 210 5.44 26.67 -16.44
CA LEU A 210 4.24 26.82 -15.61
C LEU A 210 4.50 27.71 -14.39
N VAL A 211 5.63 27.50 -13.70
CA VAL A 211 6.02 28.33 -12.55
C VAL A 211 6.21 29.79 -12.96
N THR A 212 6.87 30.06 -14.08
CA THR A 212 7.02 31.42 -14.60
C THR A 212 5.66 32.07 -14.92
N LEU A 213 4.76 31.32 -15.57
CA LEU A 213 3.42 31.83 -15.89
C LEU A 213 2.58 32.10 -14.64
N ILE A 214 2.70 31.26 -13.60
CA ILE A 214 2.03 31.49 -12.31
C ILE A 214 2.55 32.79 -11.67
N GLN A 215 3.87 33.01 -11.64
CA GLN A 215 4.46 34.24 -11.11
C GLN A 215 3.98 35.48 -11.88
N GLN A 216 3.93 35.41 -13.21
CA GLN A 216 3.41 36.51 -14.04
C GLN A 216 1.94 36.80 -13.74
N LYS A 217 1.13 35.75 -13.62
CA LYS A 217 -0.29 35.87 -13.25
C LYS A 217 -0.45 36.54 -11.88
N GLU A 218 0.37 36.18 -10.89
CA GLU A 218 0.33 36.79 -9.55
C GLU A 218 0.64 38.28 -9.60
N ILE A 219 1.71 38.69 -10.29
CA ILE A 219 2.08 40.11 -10.44
C ILE A 219 0.92 40.92 -11.06
N VAL A 220 0.34 40.40 -12.14
CA VAL A 220 -0.79 41.06 -12.81
C VAL A 220 -2.02 41.11 -11.91
N GLY A 221 -2.29 40.03 -11.17
CA GLY A 221 -3.39 39.94 -10.21
C GLY A 221 -3.27 40.97 -9.08
N ASP A 222 -2.07 41.13 -8.53
CA ASP A 222 -1.80 42.11 -7.47
C ASP A 222 -1.99 43.54 -7.95
N LEU A 223 -1.48 43.87 -9.14
CA LEU A 223 -1.67 45.19 -9.74
C LEU A 223 -3.15 45.47 -9.99
N PHE A 224 -3.89 44.50 -10.54
CA PHE A 224 -5.33 44.64 -10.76
C PHE A 224 -6.09 44.89 -9.45
N ASN A 225 -5.76 44.14 -8.39
CA ASN A 225 -6.36 44.31 -7.07
C ASN A 225 -6.05 45.68 -6.48
N GLN A 226 -4.81 46.17 -6.60
CA GLN A 226 -4.43 47.52 -6.16
C GLN A 226 -5.20 48.61 -6.90
N LEU A 227 -5.30 48.52 -8.22
CA LEU A 227 -6.06 49.49 -9.05
C LEU A 227 -7.54 49.48 -8.69
N ARG A 228 -8.13 48.28 -8.50
CA ARG A 228 -9.53 48.13 -8.07
C ARG A 228 -9.80 48.75 -6.70
N LEU A 229 -8.91 48.52 -5.73
CA LEU A 229 -9.00 49.13 -4.40
C LEU A 229 -8.86 50.65 -4.46
N ALA A 230 -7.95 51.16 -5.28
CA ALA A 230 -7.78 52.60 -5.48
C ALA A 230 -9.03 53.25 -6.07
N LEU A 231 -9.69 52.60 -7.04
CA LEU A 231 -10.94 53.05 -7.63
C LEU A 231 -12.10 53.04 -6.61
N GLN A 232 -12.24 51.97 -5.80
CA GLN A 232 -13.25 51.91 -4.74
C GLN A 232 -13.03 52.96 -3.65
N ARG A 233 -11.77 53.22 -3.28
CA ARG A 233 -11.44 54.30 -2.34
C ARG A 233 -11.85 55.65 -2.91
N ARG A 234 -11.59 55.92 -4.20
CA ARG A 234 -12.02 57.16 -4.88
C ARG A 234 -13.54 57.29 -5.01
N SER A 235 -14.28 56.20 -5.19
CA SER A 235 -15.76 56.27 -5.22
C SER A 235 -16.35 56.50 -3.84
N ASN A 236 -15.77 55.92 -2.78
CA ASN A 236 -16.23 56.08 -1.40
C ASN A 236 -15.71 57.35 -0.70
N SER A 237 -14.74 58.06 -1.27
CA SER A 237 -14.20 59.33 -0.76
C SER A 237 -14.74 60.57 -1.48
N ARG A 238 -15.87 60.45 -2.19
CA ARG A 238 -16.74 61.60 -2.50
C ARG A 238 -17.72 61.83 -1.32
N PRO A 239 -17.42 62.70 -0.35
CA PRO A 239 -18.49 63.32 0.42
C PRO A 239 -19.21 64.32 -0.48
N ASP A 240 -20.52 64.48 -0.25
CA ASP A 240 -21.42 65.46 -0.86
C ASP A 240 -20.95 66.91 -0.64
N ALA A 241 -19.91 67.33 -1.35
CA ALA A 241 -19.40 68.70 -1.34
C ALA A 241 -19.78 69.40 -2.65
N CYS A 242 -21.09 69.56 -2.90
CA CYS A 242 -21.58 70.54 -3.86
C CYS A 242 -23.02 70.95 -3.61
N CYS A 243 -23.37 71.35 -2.39
CA CYS A 243 -24.54 72.19 -2.12
C CYS A 243 -24.23 73.13 -0.95
N ASN A 244 -23.75 74.34 -1.27
CA ASN A 244 -24.17 75.61 -0.65
C ASN A 244 -23.17 76.72 -1.02
N LEU A 245 -23.31 77.24 -2.24
CA LEU A 245 -23.00 78.62 -2.56
C LEU A 245 -24.15 79.08 -3.44
N TYR A 246 -25.14 79.75 -2.83
CA TYR A 246 -26.04 80.80 -3.35
C TYR A 246 -27.28 80.84 -2.44
N GLY A 247 -27.40 81.91 -1.64
CA GLY A 247 -28.55 82.20 -0.78
C GLY A 247 -28.14 82.87 0.52
#